data_AF-X0SK10-F1
#
_entry.id   AF-X0SK10-F1
#
_cell.length_a   1.000
_cell.length_b   1.000
_cell.length_c   1.000
_cell.angle_alpha   90.00
_cell.angle_beta   90.00
_cell.angle_gamma   90.00
#
_symmetry.space_group_name_H-M   'P 1'
#
loop_
_entity.id
_entity.type
_entity.pdbx_description
1 polymer ?
#
loop_
_entity_poly.entity_id
_entity_poly.type
_entity_poly.pdbx_seq_one_letter_code
_entity_poly.pdbx_strand_id
1 'polypeptide(L)'
;EFALVEEELSVTHLEAKVGCTQCHGMSAGHANDEDIGATPPDVMIGSDEINLFCRTCHETHDVKPDKVVTRWLERSKRKPTTQPVQQAVTCTDCHGEHKISSGS
;
A
#
# COMPACT_ATOMS: atom_id res chain seq x y z
N GLU A 1 12.52 17.63 13.10
CA GLU A 1 12.15 17.44 11.68
C GLU A 1 11.39 16.13 11.62
N PHE A 2 10.06 16.19 11.46
CA PHE A 2 9.21 15.02 11.45
C PHE A 2 9.18 14.50 10.02
N ALA A 3 9.79 13.34 9.81
CA ALA A 3 9.71 12.63 8.55
C ALA A 3 8.25 12.20 8.36
N LEU A 4 7.51 12.98 7.56
CA LEU A 4 6.37 12.45 6.83
C LEU A 4 6.88 11.19 6.16
N VAL A 5 6.33 10.03 6.54
CA VAL A 5 6.61 8.81 5.81
C VAL A 5 6.04 9.06 4.41
N GLU A 6 6.93 9.34 3.45
CA GLU A 6 6.60 9.47 2.03
C GLU A 6 6.15 8.09 1.53
N GLU A 7 4.88 7.74 1.82
CA GLU A 7 4.29 6.50 1.36
C GLU A 7 3.96 6.63 -0.13
N GLU A 8 4.84 6.09 -0.97
CA GLU A 8 4.76 6.13 -2.44
C GLU A 8 3.35 5.79 -2.96
N LEU A 9 2.68 4.83 -2.32
CA LEU A 9 1.33 4.42 -2.70
C LEU A 9 0.30 5.52 -2.45
N SER A 10 0.28 6.12 -1.25
CA SER A 10 -0.72 7.14 -0.90
C SER A 10 -0.49 8.44 -1.68
N VAL A 11 0.76 8.85 -1.88
CA VAL A 11 1.11 10.03 -2.68
C VAL A 11 0.66 9.87 -4.13
N THR A 12 0.98 8.73 -4.75
CA THR A 12 0.60 8.47 -6.16
C THR A 12 -0.92 8.47 -6.34
N HIS A 13 -1.66 7.88 -5.40
CA HIS A 13 -3.12 7.84 -5.47
C HIS A 13 -3.74 9.21 -5.19
N LEU A 14 -3.16 9.99 -4.28
CA LEU A 14 -3.61 11.34 -3.99
C LEU A 14 -3.48 12.26 -5.21
N GLU A 15 -2.39 12.15 -5.98
CA GLU A 15 -2.22 12.88 -7.26
C GLU A 15 -3.32 12.53 -8.27
N ALA A 16 -3.79 11.28 -8.26
CA ALA A 16 -4.94 10.82 -9.03
C ALA A 16 -6.31 11.17 -8.41
N LYS A 17 -6.32 11.99 -7.35
CA LYS A 17 -7.51 12.37 -6.57
C LYS A 17 -8.21 11.18 -5.89
N VAL A 18 -7.45 10.16 -5.54
CA VAL A 18 -7.89 9.03 -4.71
C VAL A 18 -7.34 9.24 -3.31
N GLY A 19 -8.20 9.75 -2.41
CA GLY A 19 -7.85 10.01 -1.02
C GLY A 19 -7.99 8.77 -0.12
N CYS A 20 -7.49 8.87 1.12
CA CYS A 20 -7.49 7.78 2.11
C CYS A 20 -8.87 7.12 2.26
N THR A 21 -9.93 7.93 2.30
CA THR A 21 -11.30 7.48 2.55
C THR A 21 -11.89 6.60 1.45
N GLN A 22 -11.33 6.66 0.24
CA GLN A 22 -11.74 5.80 -0.87
C GLN A 22 -11.21 4.38 -0.72
N CYS A 23 -10.13 4.18 0.05
CA CYS A 23 -9.59 2.86 0.37
C CYS A 23 -10.04 2.36 1.75
N HIS A 24 -10.09 3.27 2.71
CA HIS A 24 -10.15 2.96 4.15
C HIS A 24 -11.46 3.38 4.84
N GLY A 25 -12.43 3.91 4.08
CA GLY A 25 -13.66 4.47 4.62
C GLY A 25 -13.48 5.86 5.22
N MET A 26 -14.60 6.54 5.55
CA MET A 26 -14.59 7.96 5.90
C MET A 26 -13.83 8.25 7.21
N SER A 27 -13.81 7.31 8.15
CA SER A 27 -13.34 7.38 9.54
C SER A 27 -12.94 8.78 9.98
N ALA A 28 -13.94 9.56 10.42
CA ALA A 28 -13.70 10.91 10.91
C ALA A 28 -12.75 10.93 12.12
N GLY A 29 -12.66 9.84 12.88
CA GLY A 29 -11.68 9.70 13.97
C GLY A 29 -10.26 9.58 13.45
N HIS A 30 -10.02 8.67 12.49
CA HIS A 30 -8.72 8.49 11.85
C HIS A 30 -8.23 9.76 11.16
N ALA A 31 -9.10 10.44 10.40
CA ALA A 31 -8.73 11.69 9.74
C ALA A 31 -8.35 12.82 10.71
N ASN A 32 -8.84 12.78 11.96
CA ASN A 32 -8.53 13.79 12.97
C ASN A 32 -7.27 13.45 13.79
N ASP A 33 -6.78 12.21 13.75
CA ASP A 33 -5.61 11.77 14.51
C ASP A 33 -4.59 10.99 13.68
N GLU A 34 -4.62 11.15 12.35
CA GLU A 34 -3.76 10.45 11.39
C GLU A 34 -2.26 10.67 11.69
N ASP A 35 -1.91 11.87 12.19
CA ASP A 35 -0.55 12.23 12.59
C ASP A 35 0.00 11.39 13.76
N ILE A 36 -0.89 10.84 14.60
CA ILE A 36 -0.53 10.00 15.75
C ILE A 36 -0.97 8.54 15.59
N GLY A 37 -1.82 8.23 14.62
CA GLY A 37 -2.30 6.89 14.30
C GLY A 37 -3.11 6.23 15.41
N ALA A 38 -3.80 7.03 16.24
CA ALA A 38 -4.51 6.51 17.42
C ALA A 38 -5.83 5.83 17.06
N THR A 39 -6.53 6.31 16.02
CA THR A 39 -7.77 5.68 15.55
C THR A 39 -7.51 4.89 14.26
N PRO A 40 -7.86 3.59 14.20
CA PRO A 40 -7.79 2.84 12.96
C PRO A 40 -8.83 3.36 11.95
N PRO A 41 -8.58 3.17 10.64
CA PRO A 41 -9.59 3.45 9.64
C PRO A 41 -10.82 2.53 9.77
N ASP A 42 -11.92 2.90 9.11
CA ASP A 42 -13.16 2.10 9.13
C ASP A 42 -12.95 0.72 8.48
N VAL A 43 -12.08 0.68 7.47
CA VAL A 43 -11.78 -0.52 6.68
C VAL A 43 -10.28 -0.78 6.74
N MET A 44 -9.93 -1.93 7.31
CA MET A 44 -8.61 -2.54 7.20
C MET A 44 -8.64 -3.57 6.08
N ILE A 45 -7.73 -3.44 5.11
CA ILE A 45 -7.61 -4.38 3.99
C ILE A 45 -6.59 -5.45 4.38
N GLY A 46 -7.05 -6.70 4.54
CA GLY A 46 -6.17 -7.84 4.81
C GLY A 46 -5.20 -8.09 3.66
N SER A 47 -4.04 -8.71 3.94
CA SER A 47 -3.04 -8.99 2.90
C SER A 47 -3.56 -9.92 1.80
N ASP A 48 -4.49 -10.81 2.13
CA ASP A 48 -5.22 -11.69 1.22
C ASP A 48 -6.30 -10.97 0.39
N GLU A 49 -6.72 -9.78 0.81
CA GLU A 49 -7.74 -8.96 0.16
C GLU A 49 -7.17 -7.87 -0.76
N ILE A 50 -5.88 -7.50 -0.59
CA ILE A 50 -5.20 -6.43 -1.36
C ILE A 50 -5.46 -6.58 -2.87
N ASN A 51 -5.24 -7.78 -3.40
CA ASN A 51 -5.38 -8.04 -4.83
C ASN A 51 -6.81 -7.86 -5.35
N LEU A 52 -7.81 -8.18 -4.54
CA LEU A 52 -9.21 -8.00 -4.90
C LEU A 52 -9.58 -6.51 -4.81
N PHE A 53 -9.11 -5.84 -3.75
CA PHE A 53 -9.38 -4.43 -3.51
C PHE A 53 -8.79 -3.55 -4.61
N CYS A 54 -7.51 -3.73 -4.97
CA CYS A 54 -6.87 -2.96 -6.05
C CYS A 54 -7.61 -3.10 -7.38
N ARG A 55 -8.21 -4.26 -7.64
CA ARG A 55 -8.97 -4.53 -8.88
C ARG A 55 -10.33 -3.83 -8.96
N THR A 56 -10.79 -3.18 -7.90
CA THR A 56 -11.99 -2.33 -7.94
C THR A 56 -11.79 -1.13 -8.88
N CYS A 57 -10.56 -0.63 -9.00
CA CYS A 57 -10.17 0.44 -9.92
C CYS A 57 -9.22 -0.04 -11.03
N HIS A 58 -8.39 -1.05 -10.77
CA HIS A 58 -7.41 -1.58 -11.73
C HIS A 58 -7.85 -2.92 -12.32
N GLU A 59 -8.61 -2.87 -13.41
CA GLU A 59 -9.19 -4.08 -14.04
C GLU A 59 -8.14 -5.06 -14.60
N THR A 60 -7.02 -4.53 -15.09
CA THR A 60 -5.96 -5.33 -15.74
C THR A 60 -4.58 -4.96 -15.22
N HIS A 61 -3.71 -5.96 -15.05
CA HIS A 61 -2.30 -5.76 -14.77
C HIS A 61 -1.48 -5.98 -16.05
N ASP A 62 -1.45 -4.95 -16.91
CA ASP A 62 -0.61 -4.93 -18.12
C ASP A 62 0.62 -4.02 -17.91
N VAL A 63 1.65 -4.60 -17.31
CA VAL A 63 2.92 -3.93 -17.06
C VAL A 63 4.02 -4.65 -17.84
N LYS A 64 4.82 -3.88 -18.59
CA LYS A 64 5.91 -4.46 -19.38
C LYS A 64 6.88 -5.27 -18.50
N PRO A 65 7.36 -6.46 -18.94
CA PRO A 65 8.23 -7.32 -18.14
C PRO A 65 9.50 -6.64 -17.63
N ASP A 66 10.09 -5.72 -18.40
CA ASP A 66 11.29 -4.97 -18.02
C ASP A 66 11.05 -4.09 -16.78
N LYS A 67 9.86 -3.48 -16.66
CA LYS A 67 9.49 -2.70 -15.48
C LYS A 67 9.35 -3.58 -14.24
N VAL A 68 8.76 -4.78 -14.39
CA VAL A 68 8.63 -5.76 -13.30
C VAL A 68 10.00 -6.21 -12.80
N VAL A 69 10.90 -6.59 -13.72
CA VAL A 69 12.27 -7.02 -13.38
C VAL A 69 13.05 -5.89 -12.73
N THR A 70 12.97 -4.67 -13.27
CA THR A 70 13.66 -3.50 -12.71
C THR A 70 13.23 -3.25 -11.27
N ARG A 71 11.92 -3.22 -11.01
CA ARG A 71 11.37 -2.99 -9.67
C ARG A 71 11.75 -4.11 -8.68
N TRP A 72 11.74 -5.36 -9.13
CA TRP A 72 12.19 -6.49 -8.32
C TRP A 72 13.69 -6.40 -7.96
N LEU A 73 14.55 -5.99 -8.90
CA LEU A 73 15.97 -5.79 -8.67
C LEU A 73 16.26 -4.64 -7.70
N GLU A 74 15.51 -3.54 -7.79
CA GLU A 74 15.63 -2.43 -6.83
C GLU A 74 15.30 -2.85 -5.41
N ARG A 75 14.25 -3.67 -5.21
CA ARG A 75 13.84 -4.15 -3.89
C ARG A 75 14.76 -5.24 -3.33
N SER A 76 15.21 -6.18 -4.15
CA SER A 76 16.14 -7.24 -3.70
C SER A 76 17.49 -6.68 -3.23
N LYS A 77 17.91 -5.52 -3.74
CA LYS A 77 19.06 -4.76 -3.21
C LYS A 77 18.79 -4.12 -1.84
N ARG A 78 17.53 -3.81 -1.52
CA ARG A 78 17.13 -3.15 -0.26
C ARG A 78 16.80 -4.13 0.87
N LYS A 79 16.39 -5.36 0.58
CA LYS A 79 16.09 -6.41 1.56
C LYS A 79 16.63 -7.77 1.08
N PRO A 80 17.54 -8.43 1.82
CA PRO A 80 17.89 -9.82 1.55
C PRO A 80 16.73 -10.71 2.01
N THR A 81 15.88 -11.14 1.08
CA THR A 81 14.79 -12.07 1.39
C THR A 81 15.29 -13.50 1.15
N THR A 82 15.66 -14.20 2.23
CA THR A 82 15.99 -15.64 2.23
C THR A 82 14.77 -16.52 2.51
N GLN A 83 13.58 -15.92 2.69
CA GLN A 83 12.37 -16.66 3.02
C GLN A 83 11.65 -17.12 1.74
N PRO A 84 11.25 -18.40 1.64
CA PRO A 84 10.38 -18.86 0.58
C PRO A 84 9.06 -18.08 0.63
N VAL A 85 8.63 -17.52 -0.49
CA VAL A 85 7.33 -16.86 -0.63
C VAL A 85 6.26 -17.95 -0.55
N GLN A 86 5.70 -18.17 0.65
CA GLN A 86 4.60 -19.11 0.87
C GLN A 86 3.23 -18.49 0.59
N GLN A 87 3.14 -17.16 0.55
CA GLN A 87 1.91 -16.39 0.32
C GLN A 87 1.83 -15.90 -1.12
N ALA A 88 0.62 -15.72 -1.65
CA ALA A 88 0.43 -15.16 -2.98
C ALA A 88 1.02 -13.74 -3.06
N VAL A 89 1.71 -13.44 -4.15
CA VAL A 89 2.23 -12.08 -4.42
C VAL A 89 1.04 -11.11 -4.51
N THR A 90 1.14 -9.99 -3.81
CA THR A 90 0.15 -8.92 -3.74
C THR A 90 0.56 -7.70 -4.57
N CYS A 91 -0.39 -6.85 -4.97
CA CYS A 91 -0.10 -5.63 -5.74
C CYS A 91 0.93 -4.73 -5.05
N THR A 92 0.86 -4.61 -3.72
CA THR A 92 1.79 -3.82 -2.90
C THR A 92 3.20 -4.39 -2.83
N ASP A 93 3.42 -5.67 -3.16
CA ASP A 93 4.77 -6.24 -3.18
C ASP A 93 5.68 -5.56 -4.22
N CYS A 94 5.08 -4.95 -5.25
CA CYS A 94 5.79 -4.21 -6.30
C CYS A 94 5.42 -2.73 -6.36
N HIS A 95 4.15 -2.37 -6.16
CA HIS A 95 3.64 -1.02 -6.45
C HIS A 95 3.77 -0.01 -5.30
N GLY A 96 4.27 -0.40 -4.13
CA GLY A 96 4.56 0.54 -3.04
C GLY A 96 4.31 -0.07 -1.67
N GLU A 97 4.98 0.48 -0.66
CA GLU A 97 4.67 0.16 0.74
C GLU A 97 3.64 1.19 1.24
N HIS A 98 2.62 0.69 1.92
CA HIS A 98 1.58 1.48 2.59
C HIS A 98 1.36 0.82 3.95
N LYS A 99 1.95 1.38 5.00
CA LYS A 99 1.90 0.82 6.34
C LYS A 99 1.12 1.75 7.24
N ILE A 100 -0.20 1.62 7.19
CA ILE A 100 -1.04 2.00 8.31
C ILE A 100 -0.82 0.95 9.39
N SER A 101 -0.01 1.27 10.41
CA SER A 101 0.14 0.39 11.57
C SER A 101 -1.22 0.23 12.23
N SER A 102 -1.69 -1.00 12.37
CA SER A 102 -2.84 -1.32 13.23
C SER A 102 -2.52 -0.87 14.65
N GLY A 103 -3.30 0.08 15.17
CA GLY A 103 -3.28 0.42 16.60
C GLY A 103 -3.43 -0.85 17.43
N SER A 104 -2.58 -0.98 18.45
CA SER A 104 -2.70 -2.02 19.48
C SER A 104 -3.83 -1.72 20.44
#